data_AF-A0A1H2XB94-F1
#
_entry.id   AF-A0A1H2XB94-F1
#
_cell.length_a   1.000
_cell.length_b   1.000
_cell.length_c   1.000
_cell.angle_alpha   90.00
_cell.angle_beta   90.00
_cell.angle_gamma   90.00
#
_symmetry.space_group_name_H-M   'P 1'
#
loop_
_entity.id
_entity.type
_entity.pdbx_description
1 polymer ?
#
loop_
_entity_poly.entity_id
_entity_poly.type
_entity_poly.pdbx_seq_one_letter_code
_entity_poly.pdbx_strand_id
1 'polypeptide(L)'
;MRTNVDHATAHPVADATVFGRDDAPGIAQLAEDLLAFIPVYYNGNRTLVVTSQGIFYLPWRCQWVKTNVLQHFAISQRDLRRACEQDLNLSLFTPLVITSAKVVYAPMKVREPISRNDGAHGYFRIDAIRSADSISPSATRLGIGDIASIDILMPRPKVLTRVHEARSSLILQEARNVPYPSL
;
A
#
# COMPACT_ATOMS: atom_id res chain seq x y z
N MET A 1 5.98 -27.99 -16.07
CA MET A 1 6.07 -28.33 -14.63
C MET A 1 5.02 -27.49 -13.92
N ARG A 2 3.95 -28.11 -13.41
CA ARG A 2 2.85 -27.40 -12.73
C ARG A 2 3.38 -26.95 -11.37
N THR A 3 3.66 -25.67 -11.22
CA THR A 3 4.04 -25.07 -9.93
C THR A 3 2.81 -25.07 -9.02
N ASN A 4 2.86 -25.88 -7.96
CA ASN A 4 1.91 -25.82 -6.85
C ASN A 4 1.85 -24.38 -6.34
N VAL A 5 0.69 -23.74 -6.50
CA VAL A 5 0.38 -22.47 -5.86
C VAL A 5 0.14 -22.79 -4.40
N ASP A 6 1.08 -22.44 -3.54
CA ASP A 6 0.91 -22.57 -2.09
C ASP A 6 -0.33 -21.79 -1.67
N HIS A 7 -1.35 -22.50 -1.18
CA HIS A 7 -2.68 -21.99 -0.81
C HIS A 7 -2.66 -20.97 0.35
N ALA A 8 -1.47 -20.55 0.81
CA ALA A 8 -1.27 -19.52 1.81
C ALA A 8 -1.14 -18.09 1.22
N THR A 9 -1.26 -17.93 -0.11
CA THR A 9 -1.09 -16.65 -0.79
C THR A 9 -2.41 -16.09 -1.30
N ALA A 10 -2.87 -14.96 -0.74
CA ALA A 10 -4.21 -14.43 -1.01
C ALA A 10 -4.38 -13.73 -2.38
N HIS A 11 -3.31 -13.47 -3.16
CA HIS A 11 -3.40 -12.68 -4.41
C HIS A 11 -2.48 -13.12 -5.58
N PRO A 12 -2.37 -14.41 -5.95
CA PRO A 12 -1.91 -14.75 -7.29
C PRO A 12 -2.98 -14.28 -8.30
N VAL A 13 -2.60 -13.38 -9.20
CA VAL A 13 -3.39 -12.89 -10.32
C VAL A 13 -2.89 -13.63 -11.55
N ALA A 14 -3.78 -14.39 -12.18
CA ALA A 14 -3.47 -15.10 -13.42
C ALA A 14 -3.02 -14.09 -14.49
N ASP A 15 -2.07 -14.51 -15.33
CA ASP A 15 -1.57 -13.75 -16.49
C ASP A 15 -0.89 -12.40 -16.18
N ALA A 16 -0.76 -12.02 -14.91
CA ALA A 16 0.00 -10.82 -14.53
C ALA A 16 1.50 -11.03 -14.81
N THR A 17 2.13 -10.02 -15.40
CA THR A 17 3.56 -10.07 -15.76
C THR A 17 4.42 -10.21 -14.51
N VAL A 18 5.46 -11.05 -14.59
CA VAL A 18 6.36 -11.35 -13.47
C VAL A 18 7.75 -10.86 -13.83
N PHE A 19 8.12 -9.67 -13.35
CA PHE A 19 9.42 -9.10 -13.65
C PHE A 19 10.55 -9.80 -12.87
N GLY A 20 11.70 -9.94 -13.52
CA GLY A 20 13.00 -10.23 -12.91
C GLY A 20 13.68 -8.96 -12.42
N ARG A 21 14.92 -9.08 -11.93
CA ARG A 21 15.68 -7.92 -11.43
C ARG A 21 16.19 -7.00 -12.53
N ASP A 22 16.44 -7.56 -13.72
CA ASP A 22 17.12 -6.87 -14.81
C ASP A 22 16.13 -6.13 -15.74
N ASP A 23 14.86 -6.51 -15.70
CA ASP A 23 13.78 -6.00 -16.56
C ASP A 23 12.64 -5.34 -15.79
N ALA A 24 12.70 -5.30 -14.46
CA ALA A 24 11.68 -4.63 -13.65
C ALA A 24 11.72 -3.10 -13.84
N PRO A 25 10.55 -2.45 -14.01
CA PRO A 25 10.47 -0.99 -14.07
C PRO A 25 10.97 -0.35 -12.77
N GLY A 26 11.70 0.75 -12.91
CA GLY A 26 12.22 1.52 -11.79
C GLY A 26 11.12 2.30 -11.07
N ILE A 27 11.31 2.62 -9.79
CA ILE A 27 10.29 3.35 -9.01
C ILE A 27 9.97 4.72 -9.60
N ALA A 28 10.93 5.42 -10.19
CA ALA A 28 10.68 6.70 -10.87
C ALA A 28 9.68 6.57 -12.03
N GLN A 29 9.58 5.41 -12.68
CA GLN A 29 8.60 5.16 -13.74
C GLN A 29 7.21 4.80 -13.20
N LEU A 30 7.13 4.34 -11.95
CA LEU A 30 5.91 3.82 -11.36
C LEU A 30 5.24 4.79 -10.38
N ALA A 31 6.02 5.60 -9.67
CA ALA A 31 5.61 6.25 -8.42
C ALA A 31 4.33 7.08 -8.52
N GLU A 32 4.11 7.75 -9.65
CA GLU A 32 2.92 8.57 -9.90
C GLU A 32 1.67 7.73 -10.26
N ASP A 33 1.85 6.52 -10.78
CA ASP A 33 0.77 5.64 -11.25
C ASP A 33 0.45 4.49 -10.29
N LEU A 34 1.16 4.37 -9.17
CA LEU A 34 0.91 3.33 -8.17
C LEU A 34 -0.49 3.53 -7.53
N LEU A 35 -1.34 2.51 -7.63
CA LEU A 35 -2.65 2.44 -6.95
C LEU A 35 -2.58 1.56 -5.70
N ALA A 36 -1.83 0.48 -5.76
CA ALA A 36 -1.54 -0.36 -4.60
C ALA A 36 -0.23 -1.12 -4.78
N PHE A 37 0.43 -1.46 -3.67
CA PHE A 37 1.56 -2.39 -3.67
C PHE A 37 1.50 -3.30 -2.43
N ILE A 38 1.56 -4.60 -2.69
CA ILE A 38 1.03 -5.63 -1.79
C ILE A 38 2.08 -6.75 -1.65
N PRO A 39 2.49 -7.14 -0.42
CA PRO A 39 3.40 -8.25 -0.23
C PRO A 39 2.70 -9.57 -0.58
N VAL A 40 3.36 -10.38 -1.40
CA VAL A 40 2.87 -11.70 -1.85
C VAL A 40 3.97 -12.74 -1.81
N TYR A 41 3.60 -14.00 -1.59
CA TYR A 41 4.47 -15.15 -1.78
C TYR A 41 4.21 -15.78 -3.14
N TYR A 42 4.85 -15.25 -4.17
CA TYR A 42 4.74 -15.77 -5.52
C TYR A 42 6.14 -15.99 -6.08
N ASN A 43 6.58 -17.24 -6.20
CA ASN A 43 7.97 -17.59 -6.53
C ASN A 43 8.99 -16.81 -5.67
N GLY A 44 8.76 -16.80 -4.35
CA GLY A 44 9.51 -16.03 -3.35
C GLY A 44 8.74 -14.85 -2.77
N ASN A 45 9.43 -13.98 -2.02
CA ASN A 45 8.84 -12.78 -1.42
C ASN A 45 8.87 -11.63 -2.43
N ARG A 46 7.73 -11.37 -3.06
CA ARG A 46 7.55 -10.39 -4.13
C ARG A 46 6.54 -9.32 -3.73
N THR A 47 6.39 -8.32 -4.58
CA THR A 47 5.35 -7.31 -4.46
C THR A 47 4.42 -7.39 -5.65
N LEU A 48 3.14 -7.64 -5.41
CA LEU A 48 2.09 -7.40 -6.40
C LEU A 48 1.87 -5.89 -6.46
N VAL A 49 1.93 -5.34 -7.66
CA VAL A 49 1.74 -3.91 -7.92
C VAL A 49 0.49 -3.74 -8.77
N VAL A 50 -0.34 -2.78 -8.38
CA VAL A 50 -1.52 -2.35 -9.12
C VAL A 50 -1.27 -0.91 -9.56
N THR A 51 -1.43 -0.67 -10.85
CA THR A 51 -1.29 0.65 -11.51
C THR A 51 -2.54 0.96 -12.32
N SER A 52 -2.66 2.16 -12.90
CA SER A 52 -3.78 2.43 -13.83
C SER A 52 -3.67 1.59 -15.11
N GLN A 53 -2.46 1.17 -15.49
CA GLN A 53 -2.19 0.38 -16.70
C GLN A 53 -2.38 -1.13 -16.48
N GLY A 54 -2.53 -1.58 -15.24
CA GLY A 54 -2.73 -2.98 -14.91
C GLY A 54 -1.92 -3.48 -13.73
N ILE A 55 -1.72 -4.80 -13.70
CA ILE A 55 -1.22 -5.55 -12.55
C ILE A 55 0.03 -6.35 -12.95
N PHE A 56 1.05 -6.30 -12.11
CA PHE A 56 2.29 -7.09 -12.30
C PHE A 56 3.01 -7.37 -10.98
N TYR A 57 4.00 -8.24 -11.02
CA TYR A 57 4.84 -8.59 -9.88
C TYR A 57 6.24 -8.00 -10.02
N LEU A 58 6.67 -7.26 -9.00
CA LEU A 58 8.05 -6.84 -8.84
C LEU A 58 8.86 -7.90 -8.08
N PRO A 59 10.16 -8.06 -8.40
CA PRO A 59 11.04 -9.03 -7.74
C PRO A 59 11.45 -8.61 -6.32
N TRP A 60 11.04 -7.41 -5.88
CA TRP A 60 11.43 -6.84 -4.59
C TRP A 60 10.35 -7.03 -3.54
N ARG A 61 10.75 -6.95 -2.27
CA ARG A 61 9.83 -6.98 -1.13
C ARG A 61 9.04 -5.67 -1.05
N CYS A 62 7.81 -5.72 -0.53
CA CYS A 62 6.94 -4.54 -0.39
C CYS A 62 7.62 -3.40 0.41
N GLN A 63 8.42 -3.74 1.41
CA GLN A 63 9.20 -2.75 2.18
C GLN A 63 10.23 -2.00 1.32
N TRP A 64 10.85 -2.66 0.34
CA TRP A 64 11.77 -2.02 -0.60
C TRP A 64 11.01 -1.03 -1.48
N VAL A 65 9.85 -1.43 -2.02
CA VAL A 65 8.99 -0.56 -2.83
C VAL A 65 8.58 0.68 -2.04
N LYS A 66 8.08 0.51 -0.80
CA LYS A 66 7.76 1.63 0.09
C LYS A 66 8.92 2.60 0.26
N THR A 67 10.09 2.10 0.64
CA THR A 67 11.26 2.94 0.92
C THR A 67 11.66 3.74 -0.31
N ASN A 68 11.68 3.12 -1.49
CA ASN A 68 12.05 3.80 -2.72
C ASN A 68 10.97 4.78 -3.20
N VAL A 69 9.67 4.50 -2.99
CA VAL A 69 8.59 5.46 -3.27
C VAL A 69 8.75 6.71 -2.41
N LEU A 70 8.99 6.55 -1.10
CA LEU A 70 9.22 7.70 -0.22
C LEU A 70 10.47 8.48 -0.63
N GLN A 71 11.57 7.79 -0.97
CA GLN A 71 12.80 8.42 -1.45
C GLN A 71 12.62 9.19 -2.75
N HIS A 72 11.83 8.65 -3.69
CA HIS A 72 11.52 9.33 -4.96
C HIS A 72 10.88 10.70 -4.73
N PHE A 73 10.00 10.81 -3.74
CA PHE A 73 9.37 12.08 -3.35
C PHE A 73 10.16 12.87 -2.27
N ALA A 74 11.41 12.48 -1.98
CA ALA A 74 12.25 13.06 -0.95
C ALA A 74 11.62 13.09 0.47
N ILE A 75 10.82 12.07 0.80
CA ILE A 75 10.12 11.94 2.07
C ILE A 75 10.89 11.03 3.03
N SER A 76 11.16 11.53 4.23
CA SER A 76 11.71 10.76 5.34
C SER A 76 10.61 9.93 6.02
N GLN A 77 10.74 8.60 6.02
CA GLN A 77 9.80 7.71 6.73
C GLN A 77 9.72 8.02 8.24
N ARG A 78 10.86 8.43 8.84
CA ARG A 78 10.94 8.77 10.26
C ARG A 78 10.12 10.02 10.57
N ASP A 79 10.27 11.06 9.76
CA ASP A 79 9.60 12.33 10.00
C ASP A 79 8.10 12.22 9.70
N LEU A 80 7.73 11.47 8.66
CA LEU A 80 6.35 11.12 8.37
C LEU A 80 5.68 10.42 9.56
N ARG A 81 6.34 9.41 10.14
CA ARG A 81 5.84 8.72 11.34
C ARG A 81 5.70 9.67 12.52
N ARG A 82 6.72 10.50 12.77
CA ARG A 82 6.70 11.47 13.87
C ARG A 82 5.54 12.45 13.73
N ALA A 83 5.27 12.95 12.53
CA ALA A 83 4.15 13.86 12.29
C ALA A 83 2.80 13.19 12.58
N CYS A 84 2.57 11.97 12.08
CA CYS A 84 1.35 11.22 12.39
C CYS A 84 1.21 10.87 13.88
N GLU A 85 2.31 10.56 14.56
CA GLU A 85 2.30 10.30 16.01
C GLU A 85 1.93 11.55 16.80
N GLN A 86 2.49 12.72 16.45
CA GLN A 86 2.22 13.98 17.14
C GLN A 86 0.80 14.48 16.91
N ASP A 87 0.29 14.39 15.69
CA ASP A 87 -0.99 15.03 15.33
C ASP A 87 -2.20 14.10 15.48
N LEU A 88 -1.99 12.81 15.25
CA LEU A 88 -3.05 11.81 15.19
C LEU A 88 -2.90 10.71 16.24
N ASN A 89 -1.87 10.79 17.09
CA ASN A 89 -1.51 9.71 18.01
C ASN A 89 -1.33 8.35 17.29
N LEU A 90 -0.89 8.40 16.03
CA LEU A 90 -0.79 7.24 15.14
C LEU A 90 0.67 6.82 14.95
N SER A 91 1.19 6.08 15.94
CA SER A 91 2.57 5.59 15.92
C SER A 91 2.73 4.29 15.11
N LEU A 92 1.68 3.48 14.97
CA LEU A 92 1.71 2.24 14.19
C LEU A 92 0.92 2.38 12.91
N PHE A 93 1.36 1.69 11.86
CA PHE A 93 0.68 1.68 10.56
C PHE A 93 0.45 3.09 10.00
N THR A 94 1.48 3.92 10.12
CA THR A 94 1.53 5.27 9.56
C THR A 94 1.19 5.24 8.07
N PRO A 95 0.16 6.01 7.63
CA PRO A 95 -0.15 6.23 6.23
C PRO A 95 1.03 6.83 5.47
N LEU A 96 1.16 6.49 4.19
CA LEU A 96 2.19 7.10 3.34
C LEU A 96 1.60 8.33 2.67
N VAL A 97 1.84 9.49 3.26
CA VAL A 97 1.34 10.78 2.74
C VAL A 97 2.39 11.38 1.82
N ILE A 98 1.97 11.77 0.62
CA ILE A 98 2.79 12.40 -0.41
C ILE A 98 2.06 13.68 -0.82
N THR A 99 2.27 14.74 -0.06
CA THR A 99 1.52 16.01 -0.19
C THR A 99 1.75 16.68 -1.54
N SER A 100 2.96 16.60 -2.10
CA SER A 100 3.29 17.16 -3.43
C SER A 100 2.44 16.56 -4.56
N ALA A 101 2.02 15.30 -4.42
CA ALA A 101 1.18 14.60 -5.38
C ALA A 101 -0.31 14.52 -4.95
N LYS A 102 -0.65 15.07 -3.77
CA LYS A 102 -1.98 14.90 -3.13
C LYS A 102 -2.40 13.43 -2.98
N VAL A 103 -1.43 12.57 -2.72
CA VAL A 103 -1.62 11.12 -2.63
C VAL A 103 -1.43 10.67 -1.19
N VAL A 104 -2.26 9.72 -0.74
CA VAL A 104 -2.02 9.00 0.51
C VAL A 104 -2.35 7.51 0.39
N TYR A 105 -1.48 6.68 0.96
CA TYR A 105 -1.69 5.23 1.04
C TYR A 105 -2.04 4.79 2.45
N ALA A 106 -3.12 4.03 2.57
CA ALA A 106 -3.51 3.34 3.79
C ALA A 106 -2.82 1.96 3.89
N PRO A 107 -2.09 1.67 4.98
CA PRO A 107 -1.52 0.33 5.21
C PRO A 107 -2.58 -0.63 5.74
N MET A 108 -2.73 -1.77 5.06
CA MET A 108 -3.72 -2.80 5.41
C MET A 108 -3.11 -4.19 5.37
N LYS A 109 -3.51 -5.07 6.28
CA LYS A 109 -3.01 -6.44 6.38
C LYS A 109 -3.61 -7.30 5.27
N VAL A 110 -2.77 -7.95 4.47
CA VAL A 110 -3.17 -8.72 3.27
C VAL A 110 -2.80 -10.20 3.34
N ARG A 111 -1.92 -10.57 4.27
CA ARG A 111 -1.47 -11.94 4.48
C ARG A 111 -1.16 -12.20 5.94
N GLU A 112 -1.11 -13.46 6.32
CA GLU A 112 -0.56 -13.84 7.62
C GLU A 112 0.98 -13.82 7.55
N PRO A 113 1.66 -13.22 8.54
CA PRO A 113 3.11 -13.19 8.56
C PRO A 113 3.67 -14.58 8.88
N ILE A 114 4.66 -15.04 8.11
CA ILE A 114 5.35 -16.32 8.40
C ILE A 114 6.33 -16.16 9.58
N SER A 115 6.80 -14.95 9.86
CA SER A 115 7.72 -14.66 10.97
C SER A 115 7.51 -13.24 11.52
N ARG A 116 8.08 -12.93 12.70
CA ARG A 116 7.89 -11.65 13.41
C ARG A 116 8.18 -10.40 12.56
N ASN A 117 9.12 -10.49 11.63
CA ASN A 117 9.53 -9.37 10.75
C ASN A 117 9.04 -9.57 9.31
N ASP A 118 8.07 -10.45 9.09
CA ASP A 118 7.48 -10.62 7.79
C ASP A 118 6.48 -9.49 7.50
N GLY A 119 6.80 -8.68 6.50
CA GLY A 119 5.95 -7.57 6.08
C GLY A 119 4.62 -8.11 5.53
N ALA A 120 3.56 -8.03 6.33
CA ALA A 120 2.23 -8.54 6.00
C ALA A 120 1.25 -7.46 5.50
N HIS A 121 1.70 -6.21 5.42
CA HIS A 121 0.86 -5.07 5.05
C HIS A 121 1.13 -4.61 3.63
N GLY A 122 0.06 -4.49 2.85
CA GLY A 122 0.05 -3.76 1.59
C GLY A 122 -0.33 -2.30 1.82
N TYR A 123 -0.09 -1.47 0.81
CA TYR A 123 -0.35 -0.04 0.83
C TYR A 123 -1.30 0.30 -0.32
N PHE A 124 -2.41 0.96 -0.01
CA PHE A 124 -3.52 1.20 -0.93
C PHE A 124 -3.81 2.69 -1.03
N ARG A 125 -3.76 3.24 -2.23
CA ARG A 125 -4.08 4.65 -2.49
C ARG A 125 -5.56 4.88 -2.21
N ILE A 126 -5.90 5.76 -1.27
CA ILE A 126 -7.27 5.81 -0.74
C ILE A 126 -8.32 6.33 -1.74
N ASP A 127 -7.89 7.14 -2.71
CA ASP A 127 -8.72 7.69 -3.80
C ASP A 127 -8.97 6.67 -4.91
N ALA A 128 -8.15 5.62 -4.99
CA ALA A 128 -8.32 4.50 -5.92
C ALA A 128 -9.31 3.43 -5.39
N ILE A 129 -9.63 3.45 -4.10
CA ILE A 129 -10.59 2.49 -3.49
C ILE A 129 -12.01 2.87 -3.93
N ARG A 130 -12.67 1.98 -4.70
CA ARG A 130 -14.04 2.15 -5.20
C ARG A 130 -15.09 1.43 -4.37
N SER A 131 -14.74 0.27 -3.80
CA SER A 131 -15.62 -0.47 -2.90
C SER A 131 -14.84 -1.10 -1.75
N ALA A 132 -15.56 -1.40 -0.67
CA ALA A 132 -15.05 -2.10 0.49
C ALA A 132 -16.15 -3.03 1.03
N ASP A 133 -16.15 -4.26 0.57
CA ASP A 133 -17.24 -5.22 0.74
C ASP A 133 -16.84 -6.27 1.79
N SER A 134 -17.70 -6.49 2.79
CA SER A 134 -17.41 -7.48 3.83
C SER A 134 -17.54 -8.88 3.23
N ILE A 135 -16.47 -9.67 3.25
CA ILE A 135 -16.49 -11.07 2.80
C ILE A 135 -16.77 -11.99 4.00
N SER A 136 -16.18 -11.65 5.15
CA SER A 136 -16.35 -12.38 6.41
C SER A 136 -16.16 -11.41 7.59
N PRO A 137 -16.39 -11.84 8.84
CA PRO A 137 -16.11 -11.02 10.02
C PRO A 137 -14.64 -10.57 10.13
N SER A 138 -13.70 -11.26 9.46
CA SER A 138 -12.27 -10.99 9.51
C SER A 138 -11.66 -10.54 8.18
N ALA A 139 -12.44 -10.44 7.10
CA ALA A 139 -11.93 -10.13 5.77
C ALA A 139 -12.85 -9.19 4.97
N THR A 140 -12.22 -8.33 4.16
CA THR A 140 -12.89 -7.31 3.33
C THR A 140 -12.32 -7.35 1.92
N ARG A 141 -13.16 -7.33 0.87
CA ARG A 141 -12.74 -7.15 -0.52
C ARG A 141 -12.67 -5.67 -0.84
N LEU A 142 -11.54 -5.20 -1.32
CA LEU A 142 -11.41 -3.86 -1.88
C LEU A 142 -11.44 -3.91 -3.40
N GLY A 143 -12.35 -3.15 -4.01
CA GLY A 143 -12.26 -2.80 -5.43
C GLY A 143 -11.29 -1.63 -5.60
N ILE A 144 -10.25 -1.80 -6.41
CA ILE A 144 -9.23 -0.79 -6.72
C ILE A 144 -9.38 -0.37 -8.18
N GLY A 145 -9.97 0.82 -8.40
CA GLY A 145 -10.44 1.24 -9.71
C GLY A 145 -11.32 0.17 -10.37
N ASP A 146 -11.26 0.08 -11.69
CA ASP A 146 -11.81 -1.04 -12.47
C ASP A 146 -10.73 -2.10 -12.78
N ILE A 147 -9.60 -2.05 -12.05
CA ILE A 147 -8.38 -2.82 -12.36
C ILE A 147 -8.32 -4.10 -11.55
N ALA A 148 -8.55 -4.02 -10.24
CA ALA A 148 -8.29 -5.13 -9.33
C ALA A 148 -9.34 -5.24 -8.23
N SER A 149 -9.54 -6.46 -7.75
CA SER A 149 -10.21 -6.75 -6.48
C SER A 149 -9.24 -7.48 -5.56
N ILE A 150 -9.00 -6.93 -4.37
CA ILE A 150 -7.99 -7.42 -3.43
C ILE A 150 -8.64 -7.73 -2.08
N ASP A 151 -8.46 -8.95 -1.59
CA ASP A 151 -8.91 -9.35 -0.26
C ASP A 151 -7.96 -8.86 0.83
N ILE A 152 -8.51 -8.18 1.82
CA ILE A 152 -7.79 -7.65 2.98
C ILE A 152 -8.14 -8.53 4.16
N LEU A 153 -7.13 -9.01 4.89
CA LEU A 153 -7.28 -9.80 6.11
C LEU A 153 -7.57 -8.90 7.32
N MET A 154 -8.60 -8.07 7.17
CA MET A 154 -9.11 -7.17 8.19
C MET A 154 -10.64 -7.06 8.09
N PRO A 155 -11.36 -6.96 9.22
CA PRO A 155 -12.79 -6.62 9.22
C PRO A 155 -13.04 -5.26 8.57
N ARG A 156 -14.18 -5.12 7.87
CA ARG A 156 -14.54 -3.89 7.14
C ARG A 156 -14.48 -2.63 8.01
N PRO A 157 -14.97 -2.59 9.26
CA PRO A 157 -14.84 -1.41 10.11
C PRO A 157 -13.39 -0.97 10.29
N LYS A 158 -12.46 -1.91 10.46
CA LYS A 158 -11.04 -1.60 10.64
C LYS A 158 -10.38 -1.11 9.36
N VAL A 159 -10.79 -1.65 8.21
CA VAL A 159 -10.39 -1.15 6.88
C VAL A 159 -10.82 0.32 6.71
N LEU A 160 -12.08 0.63 7.00
CA LEU A 160 -12.58 2.00 6.93
C LEU A 160 -11.84 2.93 7.89
N THR A 161 -11.55 2.48 9.13
CA THR A 161 -10.70 3.25 10.06
C THR A 161 -9.35 3.59 9.43
N ARG A 162 -8.67 2.63 8.77
CA ARG A 162 -7.38 2.89 8.10
C ARG A 162 -7.48 3.89 6.97
N VAL A 163 -8.57 3.85 6.20
CA VAL A 163 -8.85 4.83 5.14
C VAL A 163 -9.09 6.22 5.74
N HIS A 164 -9.85 6.32 6.83
CA HIS A 164 -10.09 7.58 7.52
C HIS A 164 -8.81 8.16 8.13
N GLU A 165 -8.00 7.35 8.82
CA GLU A 165 -6.69 7.76 9.38
C GLU A 165 -5.75 8.29 8.28
N ALA A 166 -5.72 7.62 7.12
CA ALA A 166 -4.96 8.06 5.95
C ALA A 166 -5.48 9.41 5.40
N ARG A 167 -6.80 9.56 5.24
CA ARG A 167 -7.41 10.82 4.80
C ARG A 167 -7.10 11.97 5.76
N SER A 168 -7.26 11.76 7.06
CA SER A 168 -6.95 12.77 8.08
C SER A 168 -5.46 13.14 8.06
N SER A 169 -4.57 12.17 7.85
CA SER A 169 -3.13 12.42 7.75
C SER A 169 -2.78 13.32 6.57
N LEU A 170 -3.43 13.13 5.41
CA LEU A 170 -3.23 13.98 4.25
C LEU A 170 -3.68 15.41 4.52
N ILE A 171 -4.90 15.60 5.03
CA ILE A 171 -5.46 16.93 5.35
C ILE A 171 -4.56 17.70 6.32
N LEU A 172 -4.09 17.05 7.38
CA LEU A 172 -3.24 17.69 8.38
C LEU A 172 -1.86 18.07 7.84
N GLN A 173 -1.26 17.21 7.01
CA GLN A 173 0.04 17.53 6.41
C GLN A 173 -0.06 18.60 5.33
N GLU A 174 -1.17 18.65 4.58
CA GLU A 174 -1.44 19.77 3.68
C GLU A 174 -1.61 21.08 4.45
N ALA A 175 -2.32 21.07 5.58
CA ALA A 175 -2.47 22.24 6.43
C ALA A 175 -1.14 22.71 7.03
N ARG A 176 -0.23 21.78 7.41
CA ARG A 176 1.13 22.11 7.87
C ARG A 176 1.98 22.82 6.81
N ASN A 177 1.74 22.54 5.54
CA ASN A 177 2.45 23.17 4.43
C ASN A 177 1.93 24.59 4.13
N VAL A 178 0.84 25.02 4.77
CA VAL A 178 0.38 26.40 4.75
C VAL A 178 1.04 27.13 5.93
N PRO A 179 1.80 28.22 5.69
CA PRO A 179 2.30 29.05 6.78
C PRO A 179 1.13 29.51 7.64
N TYR A 180 1.21 29.30 8.95
CA TYR A 180 0.26 29.94 9.88
C TYR A 180 0.35 31.46 9.67
N PRO A 181 -0.77 32.19 9.58
CA PRO A 181 -0.71 33.64 9.59
C PRO A 181 0.03 34.05 10.86
N SER A 182 1.21 34.66 10.71
CA SER A 182 1.85 35.37 11.80
C SER A 182 0.93 36.53 12.18
N LEU A 183 0.46 36.57 13.43
CA LEU A 183 -0.23 37.72 14.00
C LEU A 183 0.62 38.99 13.86
#